data_AF-A0A6B1G972-F1
#
_entry.id   AF-A0A6B1G972-F1
#
_cell.length_a   1.000
_cell.length_b   1.000
_cell.length_c   1.000
_cell.angle_alpha   90.00
_cell.angle_beta   90.00
_cell.angle_gamma   90.00
#
_symmetry.space_group_name_H-M   'P 1'
#
loop_
_entity.id
_entity.type
_entity.pdbx_description
1 polymer ?
#
loop_
_entity_poly.entity_id
_entity_poly.type
_entity_poly.pdbx_seq_one_letter_code
_entity_poly.pdbx_strand_id
1 'polypeptide(L)'
;MPCVTMCKQNSTNEMGIAMNENGNRPSAGQPVEQPPQPPFFSVLIPNYNGLCHLPDLFSGLNSQLFSDFEVIFADDASSDRSVRWVQENA
;
A
#
# COMPACT_ATOMS: atom_id res chain seq x y z
N MET A 1 -8.76 15.45 11.13
CA MET A 1 -7.72 14.42 10.96
C MET A 1 -8.13 13.45 9.86
N PRO A 2 -8.04 13.81 8.57
CA PRO A 2 -8.13 12.82 7.50
C PRO A 2 -6.76 12.13 7.34
N CYS A 3 -6.67 10.86 7.70
CA CYS A 3 -5.58 10.00 7.22
C CYS A 3 -5.91 9.62 5.78
N VAL A 4 -4.98 9.80 4.85
CA VAL A 4 -5.12 9.31 3.48
C VAL A 4 -4.23 8.09 3.35
N THR A 5 -4.85 6.91 3.24
CA THR A 5 -4.16 5.68 2.91
C THR A 5 -4.29 5.44 1.41
N MET A 6 -3.15 5.20 0.77
CA MET A 6 -3.07 4.89 -0.65
C MET A 6 -2.44 3.53 -0.85
N CYS A 7 -3.16 2.62 -1.50
CA CYS A 7 -2.66 1.29 -1.81
C CYS A 7 -2.44 1.17 -3.31
N LYS A 8 -1.22 0.84 -3.75
CA LYS A 8 -0.90 0.59 -5.16
C LYS A 8 -1.32 -0.85 -5.47
N GLN A 9 -2.63 -1.09 -5.52
CA GLN A 9 -3.20 -2.44 -5.66
C GLN A 9 -2.96 -2.99 -7.06
N ASN A 10 -2.33 -4.17 -7.15
CA ASN A 10 -2.57 -5.06 -8.27
C ASN A 10 -3.69 -6.02 -7.86
N SER A 11 -4.87 -5.85 -8.45
CA SER A 11 -6.03 -6.73 -8.26
C SER A 11 -5.70 -8.15 -8.69
N THR A 12 -5.74 -9.13 -7.78
CA THR A 12 -6.51 -10.39 -7.89
C THR A 12 -6.15 -11.32 -6.72
N ASN A 13 -7.02 -11.38 -5.71
CA ASN A 13 -7.01 -12.48 -4.74
C ASN A 13 -8.37 -13.14 -4.82
N GLU A 14 -8.61 -13.90 -5.89
CA GLU A 14 -9.72 -14.84 -5.90
C GLU A 14 -9.46 -15.86 -4.79
N MET A 15 -10.36 -15.87 -3.80
CA MET A 15 -10.35 -16.78 -2.67
C MET A 15 -10.77 -18.17 -3.17
N GLY A 16 -9.87 -18.87 -3.87
CA GLY A 16 -10.02 -20.28 -4.22
C GLY A 16 -9.26 -21.13 -3.20
N ILE A 17 -10.00 -21.84 -2.35
CA ILE A 17 -9.45 -22.92 -1.52
C ILE A 17 -8.66 -23.86 -2.42
N ALA A 18 -7.34 -23.94 -2.22
CA ALA A 18 -6.46 -24.80 -3.02
C ALA A 18 -6.82 -26.28 -2.79
N MET A 19 -7.60 -26.85 -3.71
CA MET A 19 -7.56 -28.28 -3.97
C MET A 19 -6.29 -28.51 -4.80
N ASN A 20 -5.36 -29.34 -4.32
CA ASN A 20 -4.33 -29.85 -5.22
C ASN A 20 -4.99 -30.84 -6.20
N GLU A 21 -4.52 -30.86 -7.44
CA GLU A 21 -5.02 -31.73 -8.52
C GLU A 21 -4.92 -33.24 -8.20
N ASN A 22 -4.22 -33.60 -7.11
CA ASN A 22 -3.96 -34.97 -6.68
C ASN A 22 -4.84 -35.44 -5.51
N GLY A 23 -5.80 -34.65 -5.04
CA GLY A 23 -6.75 -35.06 -3.99
C GLY A 23 -6.12 -35.43 -2.64
N ASN A 24 -4.87 -35.04 -2.39
CA ASN A 24 -4.17 -35.36 -1.15
C ASN A 24 -4.28 -34.20 -0.15
N ARG A 25 -4.81 -34.46 1.04
CA ARG A 25 -4.85 -33.47 2.12
C ARG A 25 -3.41 -33.10 2.50
N PRO A 26 -3.02 -31.81 2.55
CA PRO A 26 -1.68 -31.44 2.99
C PRO A 26 -1.43 -32.03 4.38
N SER A 27 -0.33 -32.75 4.53
CA SER A 27 0.01 -33.42 5.79
C SER A 27 0.29 -32.37 6.86
N ALA A 28 -0.30 -32.57 8.04
CA ALA A 28 -0.16 -31.67 9.18
C ALA A 28 1.32 -31.65 9.64
N GLY A 29 2.08 -30.67 9.15
CA GLY A 29 3.51 -30.56 9.42
C GLY A 29 4.32 -29.84 8.34
N GLN A 30 3.77 -29.64 7.14
CA GLN A 30 4.39 -28.73 6.17
C GLN A 30 4.04 -27.29 6.56
N PRO A 31 5.03 -26.37 6.72
CA PRO A 31 4.74 -24.95 6.72
C PRO A 31 3.99 -24.65 5.44
N VAL A 32 2.71 -24.30 5.55
CA VAL A 32 1.98 -23.73 4.42
C VAL A 32 2.69 -22.42 4.14
N GLU A 33 3.52 -22.38 3.10
CA GLU A 33 4.14 -21.14 2.64
C GLU A 33 3.02 -20.28 2.07
N GLN A 34 2.35 -19.54 2.96
CA GLN A 34 1.32 -18.60 2.56
C GLN A 34 2.00 -17.54 1.71
N PRO A 35 1.47 -17.22 0.51
CA PRO A 35 2.02 -16.13 -0.27
C PRO A 35 2.01 -14.86 0.58
N PRO A 36 3.06 -14.01 0.51
CA PRO A 36 3.10 -12.77 1.25
C PRO A 36 1.83 -11.97 0.95
N GLN A 37 1.09 -11.64 2.00
CA GLN A 37 -0.12 -10.84 1.86
C GLN A 37 0.32 -9.39 1.70
N PRO A 38 -0.06 -8.69 0.62
CA PRO A 38 0.28 -7.28 0.44
C PRO A 38 -0.36 -6.42 1.54
N PRO A 39 0.26 -5.28 1.91
CA PRO A 39 1.50 -4.76 1.34
C PRO A 39 2.76 -5.40 1.96
N PHE A 40 3.83 -5.55 1.17
CA PHE A 40 5.13 -6.02 1.68
C PHE A 40 5.76 -5.02 2.67
N PHE A 41 5.57 -3.71 2.46
CA PHE A 41 5.90 -2.66 3.43
C PHE A 41 5.00 -1.44 3.28
N SER A 42 5.07 -0.54 4.27
CA SER A 42 4.37 0.75 4.25
C SER A 42 5.38 1.91 4.20
N VAL A 43 5.08 2.94 3.41
CA VAL A 43 5.80 4.23 3.38
C VAL A 43 5.00 5.24 4.20
N LEU A 44 5.56 5.67 5.33
CA LEU A 44 4.95 6.70 6.17
C LEU A 44 5.45 8.09 5.77
N ILE A 45 4.52 8.99 5.43
CA ILE A 45 4.81 10.39 5.11
C ILE A 45 4.19 11.27 6.19
N PRO A 46 4.97 11.68 7.22
CA PRO A 46 4.54 12.74 8.12
C PRO A 46 4.55 14.08 7.36
N ASN A 47 3.46 14.84 7.49
CA ASN A 47 3.32 16.11 6.81
C ASN A 47 2.89 17.22 7.76
N TYR A 48 3.62 18.34 7.72
CA TYR A 48 3.22 19.63 8.26
C TYR A 48 3.62 20.72 7.27
N ASN A 49 2.65 21.39 6.65
CA ASN A 49 2.86 22.43 5.64
C ASN A 49 3.80 22.03 4.48
N GLY A 50 3.76 20.77 4.03
CA GLY A 50 4.71 20.20 3.07
C GLY A 50 4.32 20.33 1.60
N LEU A 51 3.33 21.17 1.24
CA LEU A 51 2.77 21.23 -0.12
C LEU A 51 3.83 21.35 -1.24
N CYS A 52 4.91 22.11 -1.01
CA CYS A 52 5.96 22.32 -1.99
C CYS A 52 6.72 21.04 -2.38
N HIS A 53 6.68 19.99 -1.56
CA HIS A 53 7.38 18.74 -1.79
C HIS A 53 6.50 17.65 -2.41
N LEU A 54 5.17 17.78 -2.29
CA LEU A 54 4.24 16.73 -2.67
C LEU A 54 4.31 16.35 -4.16
N PRO A 55 4.41 17.28 -5.13
CA PRO A 55 4.51 16.91 -6.55
C PRO A 55 5.70 15.99 -6.84
N ASP A 56 6.88 16.35 -6.36
CA ASP A 56 8.11 15.58 -6.60
C ASP A 56 8.09 14.26 -5.83
N LEU A 57 7.58 14.28 -4.59
CA LEU A 57 7.43 13.09 -3.77
C LEU A 57 6.54 12.05 -4.43
N PHE A 58 5.34 12.44 -4.87
CA PHE A 58 4.40 11.51 -5.51
C PHE A 58 4.87 11.10 -6.91
N SER A 59 5.56 11.98 -7.65
CA SER A 59 6.24 11.59 -8.89
C SER A 59 7.26 10.46 -8.65
N GLY A 60 8.06 10.56 -7.59
CA GLY A 60 9.02 9.53 -7.21
C GLY A 60 8.37 8.21 -6.79
N LEU A 61 7.30 8.25 -5.99
CA LEU A 61 6.54 7.05 -5.60
C LEU A 61 5.89 6.37 -6.80
N ASN A 62 5.41 7.16 -7.76
CA ASN A 62 4.76 6.65 -8.97
C ASN A 62 5.77 5.99 -9.92
N SER A 63 7.03 6.45 -9.97
CA SER A 63 8.07 5.90 -10.83
C SER A 63 8.75 4.62 -10.31
N GLN A 64 8.39 4.12 -9.13
CA GLN A 64 9.00 2.90 -8.58
C GLN A 64 8.60 1.65 -9.39
N LEU A 65 9.59 0.78 -9.66
CA LEU A 65 9.38 -0.52 -10.32
C LEU A 65 8.74 -1.56 -9.39
N PHE A 66 8.99 -1.45 -8.09
CA PHE A 66 8.33 -2.23 -7.05
C PHE A 66 6.99 -1.57 -6.72
N SER A 67 5.91 -2.34 -6.52
CA SER A 67 4.56 -1.80 -6.29
C SER A 67 3.83 -2.42 -5.10
N ASP A 68 4.39 -3.46 -4.48
CA ASP A 68 3.77 -4.12 -3.33
C ASP A 68 4.04 -3.33 -2.04
N PHE A 69 3.52 -2.11 -2.01
CA PHE A 69 3.57 -1.25 -0.83
C PHE A 69 2.36 -0.34 -0.75
N GLU A 70 2.08 0.12 0.45
CA GLU A 70 1.11 1.19 0.70
C GLU A 70 1.82 2.47 1.13
N VAL A 71 1.14 3.60 0.97
CA VAL A 71 1.58 4.91 1.42
C VAL A 71 0.58 5.41 2.45
N ILE A 72 1.06 5.81 3.61
CA ILE A 72 0.28 6.39 4.70
C ILE A 72 0.69 7.85 4.83
N PHE A 73 -0.21 8.76 4.49
CA PHE A 73 0.01 10.20 4.64
C PHE A 73 -0.61 10.70 5.94
N ALA A 74 0.24 11.08 6.90
CA ALA A 74 -0.17 11.53 8.22
C ALA A 74 0.01 13.05 8.33
N ASP A 75 -1.10 13.79 8.32
CA ASP A 75 -1.10 15.25 8.45
C ASP A 75 -1.18 15.70 9.93
N ASP A 76 -0.29 16.60 10.33
CA ASP A 76 -0.21 17.19 11.68
C ASP A 76 -0.85 18.58 11.74
N ALA A 77 -2.12 18.67 11.33
CA ALA A 77 -2.89 19.92 11.29
C ALA A 77 -2.22 21.02 10.45
N SER A 78 -1.85 20.68 9.22
CA SER A 78 -1.31 21.67 8.28
C SER A 78 -2.29 22.81 8.04
N SER A 79 -1.74 24.01 7.86
CA SER A 79 -2.46 25.24 7.53
C SER A 79 -2.33 25.62 6.06
N ASP A 80 -1.45 24.95 5.33
CA ASP A 80 -1.35 25.07 3.88
C ASP A 80 -2.40 24.18 3.16
N ARG A 81 -2.25 24.02 1.84
CA ARG A 81 -3.14 23.20 1.03
C ARG A 81 -2.64 21.76 0.85
N SER A 82 -1.68 21.27 1.64
CA SER A 82 -1.09 19.94 1.47
C SER A 82 -2.14 18.83 1.43
N VAL A 83 -3.04 18.79 2.43
CA VAL A 83 -4.11 17.78 2.56
C VAL A 83 -5.02 17.79 1.33
N ARG A 84 -5.44 18.98 0.92
CA ARG A 84 -6.30 19.15 -0.26
C ARG A 84 -5.58 18.70 -1.53
N TRP A 85 -4.31 19.03 -1.67
CA TRP A 85 -3.51 18.62 -2.82
C TRP A 85 -3.41 17.10 -2.89
N VAL A 86 -3.13 16.42 -1.77
CA VAL A 86 -3.09 14.94 -1.70
C VAL A 86 -4.44 14.34 -2.12
N GLN A 87 -5.56 14.86 -1.61
CA GLN A 87 -6.90 14.37 -1.99
C GLN A 87 -7.22 14.53 -3.49
N GLU A 88 -6.61 15.51 -4.16
CA GLU A 88 -6.87 15.83 -5.57
C GLU A 88 -5.88 15.15 -6.54
N ASN A 89 -4.68 14.76 -6.09
CA ASN A 89 -3.56 14.39 -6.98
C ASN A 89 -2.84 13.09 -6.61
N ALA A 90 -3.05 12.59 -5.39
CA ALA A 90 -2.36 11.41 -4.92
C ALA A 90 -3.03 10.15 -5.49
#